data_AF-A0AAW1RZ51-F1
#
_entry.id   AF-A0AAW1RZ51-F1
#
_cell.length_a   1.000
_cell.length_b   1.000
_cell.length_c   1.000
_cell.angle_alpha   90.00
_cell.angle_beta   90.00
_cell.angle_gamma   90.00
#
_symmetry.space_group_name_H-M   'P 1'
#
loop_
_entity.id
_entity.type
_entity.pdbx_description
1 polymer ?
#
loop_
_entity_poly.entity_id
_entity_poly.type
_entity_poly.pdbx_seq_one_letter_code
_entity_poly.pdbx_strand_id
1 'polypeptide(L)'
;MKVSIELDIEPHEVDLATELINALRQLTDHVRVRSKGGEVAPLQTPAAAQHAPPRPAGPQANGPPGFYEEPAKAPAPAIPAGFNPAPQRPHVVGPPPPAAPRPPAPPPAPPPPAPAPPQQLDRGQIMEGIKQMLRMLEDPDKLPDVTSSMEQLLKSGVMGSPDDALLTLLEAFSNMVFDPEHVQEGKSVVPYMSLLPRLPDEPYPFKTKMRDALIPKVLKHLTAKRAVAVDRTEFFAHAEAFASLVQLDFVSIPGAVQTIITLLKKPENRCAAVTMLGKTVEMCYLQLGQRCAPADLAKLQAALTAVSEPLFDYDKQYICEFMGWAQPGAAPAPAQ
;
A
#
# COMPACT_ATOMS: atom_id res chain seq x y z
N MET A 1 20.92 -18.15 -9.92
CA MET A 1 22.21 -17.46 -9.69
C MET A 1 22.60 -17.73 -8.24
N LYS A 2 23.83 -18.19 -7.95
CA LYS A 2 24.25 -18.54 -6.59
C LYS A 2 25.21 -17.46 -6.09
N VAL A 3 24.80 -16.72 -5.08
CA VAL A 3 25.62 -15.65 -4.47
C VAL A 3 26.13 -16.19 -3.13
N SER A 4 27.45 -16.17 -2.95
CA SER A 4 28.10 -16.50 -1.68
C SER A 4 28.68 -15.21 -1.11
N ILE A 5 28.40 -14.93 0.17
CA ILE A 5 28.87 -13.75 0.88
C ILE A 5 29.68 -14.25 2.09
N GLU A 6 30.93 -13.82 2.19
CA GLU A 6 31.80 -14.07 3.35
C GLU A 6 31.96 -12.77 4.14
N LEU A 7 31.81 -12.85 5.46
CA LEU A 7 31.87 -11.72 6.38
C LEU A 7 32.89 -12.05 7.47
N ASP A 8 33.94 -11.24 7.59
CA ASP A 8 34.86 -11.28 8.73
C ASP A 8 34.32 -10.33 9.80
N ILE A 9 34.00 -10.90 10.98
CA ILE A 9 33.34 -10.18 12.08
C ILE A 9 34.31 -10.13 13.26
N GLU A 10 34.60 -8.93 13.76
CA GLU A 10 35.40 -8.76 14.96
C GLU A 10 34.55 -9.06 16.23
N PRO A 11 35.17 -9.47 17.36
CA PRO A 11 34.43 -9.94 18.54
C PRO A 11 33.43 -8.93 19.15
N HIS A 12 33.67 -7.64 18.93
CA HIS A 12 32.80 -6.57 19.43
C HIS A 12 31.63 -6.23 18.49
N GLU A 13 31.63 -6.78 17.27
CA GLU A 13 30.61 -6.54 16.24
C GLU A 13 29.58 -7.67 16.14
N VAL A 14 29.66 -8.66 17.04
CA VAL A 14 28.81 -9.87 17.00
C VAL A 14 27.32 -9.53 17.07
N ASP A 15 26.93 -8.55 17.89
CA ASP A 15 25.53 -8.15 18.02
C ASP A 15 24.99 -7.50 16.73
N LEU A 16 25.79 -6.61 16.14
CA LEU A 16 25.45 -5.95 14.87
C LEU A 16 25.42 -6.92 13.70
N ALA A 17 26.39 -7.85 13.65
CA ALA A 17 26.44 -8.88 12.63
C ALA A 17 25.26 -9.86 12.76
N THR A 18 24.81 -10.14 13.98
CA THR A 18 23.62 -10.98 14.24
C THR A 18 22.35 -10.31 13.69
N GLU A 19 22.20 -9.00 13.89
CA GLU A 19 21.08 -8.24 13.35
C GLU A 19 21.10 -8.23 11.81
N LEU A 20 22.27 -8.00 11.21
CA LEU A 20 22.44 -8.01 9.75
C LEU A 20 22.16 -9.39 9.14
N ILE A 21 22.64 -10.46 9.76
CA ILE A 21 22.40 -11.84 9.30
C ILE A 21 20.91 -12.20 9.40
N ASN A 22 20.21 -11.73 10.44
CA ASN A 22 18.77 -11.94 10.58
C ASN A 22 17.98 -11.20 9.50
N ALA A 23 18.36 -9.95 9.19
CA ALA A 23 17.78 -9.21 8.08
C ALA A 23 18.03 -9.90 6.72
N LEU A 24 19.25 -10.39 6.48
CA LEU A 24 19.59 -11.10 5.24
C LEU A 24 18.86 -12.45 5.09
N ARG A 25 18.61 -13.16 6.19
CA ARG A 25 17.78 -14.38 6.21
C ARG A 25 16.31 -14.11 5.90
N GLN A 26 15.78 -12.96 6.32
CA GLN A 26 14.41 -12.57 5.98
C GLN A 26 14.26 -12.23 4.49
N LEU A 27 15.35 -11.76 3.86
CA LEU A 27 15.35 -11.38 2.45
C LEU A 27 15.71 -12.53 1.50
N THR A 28 16.38 -13.59 1.99
CA THR A 28 16.82 -14.71 1.13
C THR A 28 16.90 -16.07 1.86
N ASP A 29 16.39 -17.14 1.24
CA ASP A 29 16.36 -18.51 1.80
C ASP A 29 17.72 -19.26 1.79
N HIS A 30 18.83 -18.58 1.45
CA HIS A 30 20.10 -19.24 1.11
C HIS A 30 21.32 -18.79 1.94
N VAL A 31 21.10 -18.09 3.06
CA VAL A 31 22.21 -17.63 3.92
C VAL A 31 22.70 -18.75 4.85
N ARG A 32 23.91 -19.25 4.62
CA ARG A 32 24.62 -20.17 5.54
C ARG A 32 25.78 -19.45 6.21
N VAL A 33 25.80 -19.45 7.54
CA VAL A 33 26.89 -18.89 8.35
C VAL A 33 27.83 -20.03 8.76
N ARG A 34 29.13 -19.87 8.52
CA ARG A 34 30.18 -20.75 9.05
C ARG A 34 31.02 -19.95 10.03
N SER A 35 30.93 -20.26 11.31
CA SER A 35 31.82 -19.70 12.32
C SER A 35 33.19 -20.38 12.23
N LYS A 36 34.26 -19.59 12.12
CA LYS A 36 35.63 -20.08 12.10
C LYS A 36 36.12 -20.25 13.55
N GLY A 37 36.10 -21.49 14.04
CA GLY A 37 36.72 -21.90 15.30
C GLY A 37 35.76 -21.95 16.49
N GLY A 38 35.76 -23.07 17.21
CA GLY A 38 35.15 -23.15 18.55
C GLY A 38 34.28 -24.38 18.77
N GLU A 39 34.88 -25.35 19.47
CA GLU A 39 34.38 -26.56 20.11
C GLU A 39 32.91 -26.58 20.59
N VAL A 40 32.25 -27.73 20.38
CA VAL A 40 30.84 -27.99 20.69
C VAL A 40 30.71 -28.45 22.15
N ALA A 41 29.96 -27.71 22.97
CA ALA A 41 29.43 -28.20 24.25
C ALA A 41 27.88 -28.18 24.20
N PRO A 42 27.18 -29.28 24.54
CA PRO A 42 25.73 -29.34 24.46
C PRO A 42 25.09 -28.71 25.69
N LEU A 43 24.23 -27.70 25.50
CA LEU A 43 23.39 -27.12 26.55
C LEU A 43 22.00 -27.78 26.57
N GLN A 44 21.63 -28.14 27.79
CA GLN A 44 20.46 -28.87 28.23
C GLN A 44 19.17 -28.05 28.08
N THR A 45 18.09 -28.73 27.71
CA THR A 45 16.70 -28.25 27.81
C THR A 45 16.19 -28.30 29.24
N PRO A 46 15.55 -27.25 29.78
CA PRO A 46 14.68 -27.37 30.94
C PRO A 46 13.21 -27.53 30.53
N ALA A 47 12.55 -28.37 31.32
CA ALA A 47 11.20 -28.87 31.24
C ALA A 47 10.09 -27.81 31.29
N ALA A 48 8.98 -28.16 30.63
CA ALA A 48 7.69 -27.51 30.72
C ALA A 48 7.06 -27.64 32.11
N ALA A 49 6.56 -26.53 32.66
CA ALA A 49 5.65 -26.52 33.79
C ALA A 49 4.34 -25.84 33.37
N GLN A 50 3.30 -26.66 33.28
CA GLN A 50 1.90 -26.28 33.15
C GLN A 50 1.46 -25.59 34.45
N HIS A 51 0.82 -24.42 34.38
CA HIS A 51 -0.13 -23.93 35.39
C HIS A 51 -0.99 -22.82 34.75
N ALA A 52 -2.29 -23.11 34.56
CA ALA A 52 -3.29 -22.16 34.09
C ALA A 52 -4.14 -21.67 35.26
N PRO A 53 -4.38 -20.35 35.42
CA PRO A 53 -5.42 -19.83 36.31
C PRO A 53 -6.72 -19.50 35.55
N PRO A 54 -7.86 -19.43 36.27
CA PRO A 54 -9.21 -19.47 35.69
C PRO A 54 -9.68 -18.11 35.12
N ARG A 55 -10.50 -18.19 34.07
CA ARG A 55 -11.23 -17.05 33.48
C ARG A 55 -12.36 -16.57 34.41
N PRO A 56 -12.55 -15.24 34.60
CA PRO A 56 -13.78 -14.70 35.13
C PRO A 56 -14.86 -14.57 34.03
N ALA A 57 -16.11 -14.77 34.45
CA ALA A 57 -17.32 -14.75 33.64
C ALA A 57 -17.66 -13.32 33.15
N GLY A 58 -17.93 -13.19 31.85
CA GLY A 58 -18.49 -11.97 31.26
C GLY A 58 -20.03 -11.99 31.25
N PRO A 59 -20.69 -10.83 31.32
CA PRO A 59 -22.14 -10.72 31.32
C PRO A 59 -22.77 -10.91 29.93
N GLN A 60 -23.94 -11.57 29.92
CA GLN A 60 -24.82 -11.77 28.79
C GLN A 60 -25.42 -10.44 28.29
N ALA A 61 -25.38 -10.21 26.98
CA ALA A 61 -26.19 -9.20 26.32
C ALA A 61 -27.04 -9.87 25.23
N ASN A 62 -28.36 -9.73 25.38
CA ASN A 62 -29.41 -10.18 24.48
C ASN A 62 -29.39 -9.40 23.16
N GLY A 63 -29.47 -10.12 22.04
CA GLY A 63 -29.81 -9.58 20.72
C GLY A 63 -30.80 -10.50 20.00
N PRO A 64 -31.83 -9.97 19.30
CA PRO A 64 -32.91 -10.77 18.68
C PRO A 64 -32.53 -11.33 17.30
N PRO A 65 -33.28 -12.32 16.77
CA PRO A 65 -32.88 -13.11 15.61
C PRO A 65 -33.32 -12.47 14.29
N GLY A 66 -32.42 -12.42 13.32
CA GLY A 66 -32.69 -11.98 11.95
C GLY A 66 -32.19 -13.02 10.95
N PHE A 67 -33.13 -13.57 10.19
CA PHE A 67 -32.98 -14.62 9.19
C PHE A 67 -32.07 -14.21 8.02
N TYR A 68 -31.15 -15.09 7.61
CA TYR A 68 -30.75 -15.22 6.21
C TYR A 68 -30.50 -16.69 5.90
N GLU A 69 -31.42 -17.22 5.09
CA GLU A 69 -31.43 -18.54 4.48
C GLU A 69 -30.34 -18.60 3.39
N GLU A 70 -29.55 -19.65 3.42
CA GLU A 70 -28.50 -20.00 2.46
C GLU A 70 -29.14 -20.71 1.24
N PRO A 71 -29.02 -20.21 -0.01
CA PRO A 71 -29.49 -20.96 -1.15
C PRO A 71 -28.43 -21.93 -1.67
N ALA A 72 -28.85 -23.19 -1.74
CA ALA A 72 -28.11 -24.34 -2.25
C ALA A 72 -27.63 -24.15 -3.70
N LYS A 73 -26.38 -24.58 -3.93
CA LYS A 73 -25.70 -24.64 -5.23
C LYS A 73 -26.27 -25.79 -6.06
N ALA A 74 -27.00 -25.49 -7.13
CA ALA A 74 -27.44 -26.46 -8.13
C ALA A 74 -26.29 -26.85 -9.08
N PRO A 75 -26.26 -28.10 -9.61
CA PRO A 75 -25.19 -28.60 -10.46
C PRO A 75 -25.32 -28.13 -11.93
N ALA A 76 -24.17 -28.04 -12.59
CA ALA A 76 -23.98 -27.58 -13.97
C ALA A 76 -24.60 -28.51 -15.03
N PRO A 77 -25.09 -27.97 -16.17
CA PRO A 77 -25.52 -28.79 -17.31
C PRO A 77 -24.34 -29.23 -18.18
N ALA A 78 -24.38 -30.50 -18.57
CA ALA A 78 -23.45 -31.17 -19.47
C ALA A 78 -23.61 -30.70 -20.93
N ILE A 79 -22.48 -30.56 -21.63
CA ILE A 79 -22.39 -30.25 -23.06
C ILE A 79 -22.54 -31.55 -23.86
N PRO A 80 -23.47 -31.67 -24.83
CA PRO A 80 -23.55 -32.84 -25.69
C PRO A 80 -22.47 -32.78 -26.79
N ALA A 81 -21.70 -33.86 -26.85
CA ALA A 81 -20.83 -34.18 -27.97
C ALA A 81 -21.67 -34.63 -29.19
N GLY A 82 -21.31 -34.17 -30.38
CA GLY A 82 -21.75 -34.81 -31.62
C GLY A 82 -21.94 -33.85 -32.79
N PHE A 83 -20.89 -33.66 -33.60
CA PHE A 83 -21.08 -33.36 -35.01
C PHE A 83 -20.05 -34.13 -35.85
N ASN A 84 -20.60 -34.98 -36.71
CA ASN A 84 -19.95 -35.91 -37.61
C ASN A 84 -19.88 -35.24 -38.99
N PRO A 85 -18.72 -35.12 -39.67
CA PRO A 85 -18.71 -34.71 -41.06
C PRO A 85 -18.76 -35.91 -42.01
N ALA A 86 -19.64 -35.79 -43.00
CA ALA A 86 -19.95 -36.74 -44.07
C ALA A 86 -18.76 -37.01 -45.04
N PRO A 87 -18.79 -38.14 -45.77
CA PRO A 87 -17.72 -38.53 -46.69
C PRO A 87 -17.70 -37.68 -47.98
N GLN A 88 -16.51 -37.20 -48.34
CA GLN A 88 -16.25 -36.47 -49.58
C GLN A 88 -16.28 -37.44 -50.79
N ARG A 89 -17.02 -37.04 -51.84
CA ARG A 89 -17.02 -37.73 -53.14
C ARG A 89 -15.76 -37.33 -53.95
N PRO A 90 -15.17 -38.25 -54.73
CA PRO A 90 -14.05 -37.92 -55.61
C PRO A 90 -14.53 -37.11 -56.83
N HIS A 91 -13.92 -35.94 -57.03
CA HIS A 91 -14.09 -35.15 -58.24
C HIS A 91 -13.24 -35.73 -59.39
N VAL A 92 -13.90 -35.99 -60.51
CA VAL A 92 -13.31 -36.42 -61.78
C VAL A 92 -12.59 -35.22 -62.42
N VAL A 93 -11.29 -35.38 -62.70
CA VAL A 93 -10.47 -34.40 -63.41
C VAL A 93 -10.73 -34.55 -64.92
N GLY A 94 -11.40 -33.57 -65.52
CA GLY A 94 -11.49 -33.40 -66.96
C GLY A 94 -10.34 -32.52 -67.49
N PRO A 95 -9.87 -32.73 -68.74
CA PRO A 95 -8.77 -31.96 -69.32
C PRO A 95 -9.18 -30.50 -69.61
N PRO A 96 -8.24 -29.54 -69.52
CA PRO A 96 -8.52 -28.12 -69.72
C PRO A 96 -8.75 -27.76 -71.20
N PRO A 97 -9.70 -26.87 -71.52
CA PRO A 97 -9.85 -26.30 -72.87
C PRO A 97 -8.77 -25.23 -73.15
N PRO A 98 -8.49 -24.95 -74.44
CA PRO A 98 -7.46 -24.02 -74.86
C PRO A 98 -7.77 -22.55 -74.52
N ALA A 99 -6.72 -21.82 -74.17
CA ALA A 99 -6.76 -20.44 -73.68
C ALA A 99 -7.26 -19.43 -74.73
N ALA A 100 -8.24 -18.60 -74.35
CA ALA A 100 -8.60 -17.39 -75.07
C ALA A 100 -7.63 -16.24 -74.72
N PRO A 101 -7.38 -15.31 -75.65
CA PRO A 101 -6.49 -14.16 -75.43
C PRO A 101 -7.05 -13.20 -74.37
N ARG A 102 -6.19 -12.80 -73.42
CA ARG A 102 -6.53 -11.88 -72.32
C ARG A 102 -6.71 -10.44 -72.84
N PRO A 103 -7.72 -9.70 -72.38
CA PRO A 103 -7.83 -8.26 -72.63
C PRO A 103 -6.74 -7.48 -71.85
N PRO A 104 -6.37 -6.27 -72.32
CA PRO A 104 -5.34 -5.43 -71.70
C PRO A 104 -5.73 -5.02 -70.28
N ALA A 105 -4.74 -5.04 -69.39
CA ALA A 105 -4.90 -4.72 -67.97
C ALA A 105 -5.29 -3.25 -67.75
N PRO A 106 -6.22 -2.94 -66.83
CA PRO A 106 -6.51 -1.56 -66.45
C PRO A 106 -5.29 -0.91 -65.76
N PRO A 107 -5.15 0.43 -65.84
CA PRO A 107 -4.06 1.16 -65.20
C PRO A 107 -4.06 0.96 -63.68
N PRO A 108 -2.88 0.95 -63.03
CA PRO A 108 -2.76 0.71 -61.60
C PRO A 108 -3.50 1.81 -60.82
N ALA A 109 -4.32 1.40 -59.85
CA ALA A 109 -4.97 2.30 -58.91
C ALA A 109 -3.92 3.10 -58.12
N PRO A 110 -4.18 4.38 -57.79
CA PRO A 110 -3.27 5.16 -56.96
C PRO A 110 -3.07 4.46 -55.61
N PRO A 111 -1.85 4.49 -55.05
CA PRO A 111 -1.57 3.87 -53.76
C PRO A 111 -2.50 4.47 -52.68
N PRO A 112 -3.00 3.65 -51.75
CA PRO A 112 -3.81 4.16 -50.65
C PRO A 112 -3.03 5.24 -49.87
N PRO A 113 -3.71 6.29 -49.39
CA PRO A 113 -3.06 7.32 -48.59
C PRO A 113 -2.35 6.67 -47.40
N ALA A 114 -1.12 7.12 -47.13
CA ALA A 114 -0.35 6.63 -45.99
C ALA A 114 -1.19 6.78 -44.70
N PRO A 115 -1.17 5.78 -43.80
CA PRO A 115 -1.87 5.89 -42.53
C PRO A 115 -1.38 7.16 -41.80
N ALA A 116 -2.33 7.96 -41.31
CA ALA A 116 -2.01 9.13 -40.52
C ALA A 116 -1.08 8.73 -39.36
N PRO A 117 -0.03 9.52 -39.05
CA PRO A 117 0.83 9.21 -37.92
C PRO A 117 -0.05 9.09 -36.65
N PRO A 118 0.23 8.10 -35.77
CA PRO A 118 -0.53 7.92 -34.55
C PRO A 118 -0.56 9.25 -33.78
N GLN A 119 -1.77 9.73 -33.47
CA GLN A 119 -1.95 10.93 -32.66
C GLN A 119 -1.34 10.63 -31.28
N GLN A 120 -0.11 11.11 -31.06
CA GLN A 120 0.49 11.14 -29.73
C GLN A 120 -0.33 12.13 -28.90
N LEU A 121 -1.09 11.61 -27.93
CA LEU A 121 -1.73 12.44 -26.91
C LEU A 121 -0.66 13.29 -26.24
N ASP A 122 -0.91 14.59 -26.14
CA ASP A 122 0.01 15.49 -25.45
C ASP A 122 0.07 15.11 -23.96
N ARG A 123 1.26 15.21 -23.35
CA ARG A 123 1.47 14.87 -21.93
C ARG A 123 0.51 15.63 -21.02
N GLY A 124 0.16 16.87 -21.37
CA GLY A 124 -0.83 17.66 -20.65
C GLY A 124 -2.23 17.03 -20.64
N GLN A 125 -2.65 16.44 -21.77
CA GLN A 125 -3.96 15.78 -21.88
C GLN A 125 -4.00 14.49 -21.06
N ILE A 126 -2.91 13.72 -21.07
CA ILE A 126 -2.76 12.52 -20.24
C ILE A 126 -2.84 12.87 -18.75
N MET A 127 -2.09 13.91 -18.34
CA MET A 127 -2.07 14.39 -16.96
C MET A 127 -3.46 14.80 -16.47
N GLU A 128 -4.20 15.58 -17.25
CA GLU A 128 -5.57 15.97 -16.91
C GLU A 128 -6.54 14.78 -16.91
N GLY A 129 -6.36 13.81 -17.82
CA GLY A 129 -7.10 12.56 -17.80
C GLY A 129 -6.89 11.77 -16.50
N ILE A 130 -5.64 11.66 -16.04
CA ILE A 130 -5.32 11.00 -14.76
C ILE A 130 -5.93 11.75 -13.59
N LYS A 131 -5.80 13.08 -13.53
CA LYS A 131 -6.42 13.89 -12.47
C LYS A 131 -7.93 13.72 -12.45
N GLN A 132 -8.58 13.68 -13.61
CA GLN A 132 -10.02 13.47 -13.70
C GLN A 132 -10.42 12.08 -13.16
N MET A 133 -9.67 11.03 -13.48
CA MET A 133 -9.86 9.71 -12.89
C MET A 133 -9.67 9.73 -11.37
N LEU A 134 -8.65 10.43 -10.87
CA LEU A 134 -8.40 10.54 -9.43
C LEU A 134 -9.52 11.29 -8.70
N ARG A 135 -10.08 12.36 -9.29
CA ARG A 135 -11.24 13.07 -8.72
C ARG A 135 -12.46 12.18 -8.56
N MET A 136 -12.65 11.20 -9.46
CA MET A 136 -13.77 10.25 -9.33
C MET A 136 -13.66 9.40 -8.06
N LEU A 137 -12.47 9.25 -7.47
CA LEU A 137 -12.28 8.49 -6.22
C LEU A 137 -12.93 9.16 -5.01
N GLU A 138 -13.33 10.44 -5.10
CA GLU A 138 -14.16 11.07 -4.06
C GLU A 138 -15.48 10.33 -3.85
N ASP A 139 -15.97 9.63 -4.88
CA ASP A 139 -17.05 8.66 -4.78
C ASP A 139 -16.46 7.25 -4.60
N PRO A 140 -16.64 6.59 -3.44
CA PRO A 140 -16.06 5.28 -3.16
C PRO A 140 -16.56 4.19 -4.12
N ASP A 141 -17.76 4.35 -4.70
CA ASP A 141 -18.33 3.39 -5.64
C ASP A 141 -17.60 3.41 -7.00
N LYS A 142 -16.81 4.45 -7.28
CA LYS A 142 -16.00 4.58 -8.51
C LYS A 142 -14.63 3.94 -8.41
N LEU A 143 -14.20 3.48 -7.24
CA LEU A 143 -12.88 2.85 -7.08
C LEU A 143 -12.64 1.69 -8.07
N PRO A 144 -13.59 0.77 -8.34
CA PRO A 144 -13.41 -0.29 -9.33
C PRO A 144 -13.20 0.26 -10.76
N ASP A 145 -14.00 1.25 -11.15
CA ASP A 145 -13.96 1.87 -12.49
C ASP A 145 -12.63 2.61 -12.72
N VAL A 146 -12.20 3.39 -11.71
CA VAL A 146 -10.92 4.11 -11.73
C VAL A 146 -9.75 3.14 -11.77
N THR A 147 -9.81 2.07 -10.96
CA THR A 147 -8.76 1.03 -10.96
C THR A 147 -8.63 0.39 -12.35
N SER A 148 -9.73 -0.01 -12.95
CA SER A 148 -9.72 -0.64 -14.28
C SER A 148 -9.18 0.30 -15.36
N SER A 149 -9.63 1.57 -15.32
CA SER A 149 -9.18 2.60 -16.25
C SER A 149 -7.70 2.92 -16.09
N MET A 150 -7.21 2.99 -14.85
CA MET A 150 -5.80 3.21 -14.53
C MET A 150 -4.93 2.05 -15.03
N GLU A 151 -5.36 0.81 -14.79
CA GLU A 151 -4.64 -0.38 -15.25
C GLU A 151 -4.57 -0.43 -16.79
N GLN A 152 -5.67 -0.12 -17.48
CA GLN A 152 -5.69 -0.02 -18.95
C GLN A 152 -4.75 1.08 -19.45
N LEU A 153 -4.77 2.25 -18.81
CA LEU A 153 -3.89 3.36 -19.18
C LEU A 153 -2.42 2.98 -19.02
N LEU A 154 -2.04 2.36 -17.90
CA LEU A 154 -0.68 1.88 -17.64
C LEU A 154 -0.22 0.82 -18.66
N LYS A 155 -1.14 -0.02 -19.16
CA LYS A 155 -0.85 -1.05 -20.17
C LYS A 155 -0.85 -0.54 -21.61
N SER A 156 -1.50 0.59 -21.88
CA SER A 156 -1.71 1.10 -23.25
C SER A 156 -0.43 1.56 -23.95
N GLY A 157 0.65 1.83 -23.21
CA GLY A 157 1.88 2.41 -23.75
C GLY A 157 1.77 3.89 -24.13
N VAL A 158 0.60 4.53 -23.94
CA VAL A 158 0.36 5.95 -24.26
C VAL A 158 1.27 6.89 -23.47
N MET A 159 1.68 6.48 -22.25
CA MET A 159 2.56 7.25 -21.37
C MET A 159 4.05 7.04 -21.64
N GLY A 160 4.42 6.34 -22.72
CA GLY A 160 5.81 6.01 -23.00
C GLY A 160 6.29 4.78 -22.22
N SER A 161 7.51 4.84 -21.68
CA SER A 161 8.07 3.72 -20.92
C SER A 161 7.34 3.51 -19.59
N PRO A 162 7.44 2.33 -18.95
CA PRO A 162 6.87 2.11 -17.62
C PRO A 162 7.42 3.08 -16.55
N ASP A 163 8.66 3.55 -16.68
CA ASP A 163 9.23 4.58 -15.80
C ASP A 163 8.58 5.96 -16.06
N ASP A 164 8.34 6.33 -17.33
CA ASP A 164 7.64 7.57 -17.68
C ASP A 164 6.18 7.57 -17.20
N ALA A 165 5.51 6.43 -17.34
CA ALA A 165 4.17 6.17 -16.82
C ALA A 165 4.12 6.34 -15.30
N LEU A 166 5.08 5.76 -14.58
CA LEU A 166 5.19 5.88 -13.13
C LEU A 166 5.42 7.34 -12.72
N LEU A 167 6.33 8.05 -13.38
CA LEU A 167 6.61 9.46 -13.06
C LEU A 167 5.39 10.34 -13.29
N THR A 168 4.69 10.11 -14.41
CA THR A 168 3.46 10.84 -14.74
C THR A 168 2.35 10.58 -13.72
N LEU A 169 2.16 9.31 -13.34
CA LEU A 169 1.19 8.93 -12.31
C LEU A 169 1.55 9.53 -10.94
N LEU A 170 2.82 9.43 -10.53
CA LEU A 170 3.29 9.96 -9.26
C LEU A 170 3.12 11.48 -9.18
N GLU A 171 3.40 12.18 -10.28
CA GLU A 171 3.19 13.63 -10.41
C GLU A 171 1.71 13.98 -10.28
N ALA A 172 0.83 13.33 -11.06
CA ALA A 172 -0.61 13.55 -11.00
C ALA A 172 -1.19 13.27 -9.60
N PHE A 173 -0.80 12.12 -9.03
CA PHE A 173 -1.23 11.68 -7.71
C PHE A 173 -0.78 12.66 -6.63
N SER A 174 0.48 13.08 -6.67
CA SER A 174 1.03 14.07 -5.72
C SER A 174 0.30 15.41 -5.81
N ASN A 175 0.00 15.86 -7.03
CA ASN A 175 -0.69 17.12 -7.27
C ASN A 175 -2.13 17.10 -6.77
N MET A 176 -2.76 15.93 -6.68
CA MET A 176 -4.09 15.78 -6.08
C MET A 176 -4.02 15.66 -4.55
N VAL A 177 -3.16 14.77 -4.04
CA VAL A 177 -3.08 14.45 -2.61
C VAL A 177 -2.51 15.60 -1.77
N PHE A 178 -1.58 16.38 -2.33
CA PHE A 178 -0.90 17.48 -1.63
C PHE A 178 -1.24 18.85 -2.20
N ASP A 179 -2.39 18.99 -2.85
CA ASP A 179 -2.88 20.28 -3.33
C ASP A 179 -3.21 21.21 -2.14
N PRO A 180 -2.59 22.40 -2.06
CA PRO A 180 -2.92 23.37 -1.02
C PRO A 180 -4.40 23.71 -0.92
N GLU A 181 -5.12 23.76 -2.05
CA GLU A 181 -6.56 24.07 -2.06
C GLU A 181 -7.37 22.95 -1.40
N HIS A 182 -7.09 21.69 -1.73
CA HIS A 182 -7.74 20.54 -1.09
C HIS A 182 -7.48 20.50 0.42
N VAL A 183 -6.26 20.86 0.85
CA VAL A 183 -5.90 20.95 2.26
C VAL A 183 -6.71 22.04 2.96
N GLN A 184 -6.84 23.22 2.35
CA GLN A 184 -7.60 24.34 2.92
C GLN A 184 -9.11 24.04 3.00
N GLU A 185 -9.64 23.30 2.02
CA GLU A 185 -11.03 22.84 2.00
C GLU A 185 -11.29 21.68 2.98
N GLY A 186 -10.26 21.15 3.65
CA GLY A 186 -10.37 20.04 4.58
C GLY A 186 -10.74 18.72 3.90
N LYS A 187 -10.45 18.56 2.60
CA LYS A 187 -10.71 17.33 1.87
C LYS A 187 -9.75 16.23 2.33
N SER A 188 -10.31 15.04 2.53
CA SER A 188 -9.54 13.87 2.94
C SER A 188 -8.71 13.33 1.77
N VAL A 189 -7.48 12.91 2.05
CA VAL A 189 -6.62 12.25 1.06
C VAL A 189 -6.87 10.75 0.93
N VAL A 190 -7.59 10.16 1.90
CA VAL A 190 -7.86 8.71 1.99
C VAL A 190 -8.44 8.12 0.69
N PRO A 191 -9.41 8.76 0.01
CA PRO A 191 -9.99 8.19 -1.20
C PRO A 191 -8.95 7.98 -2.31
N TYR A 192 -8.02 8.92 -2.48
CA TYR A 192 -6.93 8.78 -3.44
C TYR A 192 -5.93 7.69 -3.02
N MET A 193 -5.61 7.61 -1.72
CA MET A 193 -4.70 6.58 -1.18
C MET A 193 -5.22 5.16 -1.38
N SER A 194 -6.54 4.96 -1.46
CA SER A 194 -7.18 3.67 -1.70
C SER A 194 -6.84 3.04 -3.07
N LEU A 195 -6.33 3.83 -4.02
CA LEU A 195 -5.87 3.35 -5.32
C LEU A 195 -4.56 2.56 -5.20
N LEU A 196 -3.67 2.92 -4.28
CA LEU A 196 -2.34 2.33 -4.13
C LEU A 196 -2.34 0.78 -4.07
N PRO A 197 -3.12 0.11 -3.20
CA PRO A 197 -3.13 -1.35 -3.14
C PRO A 197 -3.67 -2.02 -4.42
N ARG A 198 -4.31 -1.26 -5.31
CA ARG A 198 -4.92 -1.74 -6.55
C ARG A 198 -4.04 -1.54 -7.78
N LEU A 199 -2.92 -0.85 -7.65
CA LEU A 199 -1.97 -0.69 -8.74
C LEU A 199 -1.34 -2.05 -9.10
N PRO A 200 -1.08 -2.31 -10.39
CA PRO A 200 -0.44 -3.54 -10.82
C PRO A 200 1.01 -3.62 -10.28
N ASP A 201 1.44 -4.82 -9.88
CA ASP A 201 2.85 -5.11 -9.62
C ASP A 201 3.54 -5.87 -10.76
N GLU A 202 2.76 -6.40 -11.71
CA GLU A 202 3.25 -7.19 -12.83
C GLU A 202 2.65 -6.68 -14.15
N PRO A 203 3.42 -6.67 -15.27
CA PRO A 203 4.83 -7.06 -15.38
C PRO A 203 5.82 -6.01 -14.82
N TYR A 204 5.29 -4.88 -14.32
CA TYR A 204 6.10 -3.79 -13.79
C TYR A 204 5.57 -3.36 -12.41
N PRO A 205 6.46 -3.16 -11.41
CA PRO A 205 6.08 -3.01 -10.00
C PRO A 205 5.56 -1.60 -9.66
N PHE A 206 4.46 -1.16 -10.27
CA PHE A 206 3.92 0.19 -10.06
C PHE A 206 3.53 0.43 -8.61
N LYS A 207 2.84 -0.52 -7.95
CA LYS A 207 2.45 -0.38 -6.54
C LYS A 207 3.67 -0.19 -5.65
N THR A 208 4.66 -1.06 -5.77
CA THR A 208 5.89 -1.02 -4.97
C THR A 208 6.68 0.27 -5.22
N LYS A 209 6.87 0.68 -6.47
CA LYS A 209 7.59 1.92 -6.79
C LYS A 209 6.83 3.18 -6.37
N MET A 210 5.50 3.21 -6.49
CA MET A 210 4.68 4.32 -5.97
C MET A 210 4.82 4.47 -4.46
N ARG A 211 4.74 3.35 -3.71
CA ARG A 211 4.99 3.32 -2.26
C ARG A 211 6.37 3.91 -1.94
N ASP A 212 7.42 3.41 -2.59
CA ASP A 212 8.80 3.79 -2.31
C ASP A 212 9.09 5.26 -2.65
N ALA A 213 8.31 5.85 -3.55
CA ALA A 213 8.37 7.29 -3.83
C ALA A 213 7.55 8.14 -2.86
N LEU A 214 6.38 7.65 -2.41
CA LEU A 214 5.47 8.39 -1.54
C LEU A 214 5.96 8.46 -0.09
N ILE A 215 6.48 7.37 0.48
CA ILE A 215 6.93 7.35 1.88
C ILE A 215 7.99 8.44 2.14
N PRO A 216 9.09 8.54 1.37
CA PRO A 216 10.08 9.59 1.57
C PRO A 216 9.52 10.99 1.36
N LYS A 217 8.59 11.17 0.41
CA LYS A 217 7.95 12.46 0.13
C LYS A 217 7.13 12.95 1.33
N VAL A 218 6.29 12.09 1.89
CA VAL A 218 5.48 12.38 3.07
C VAL A 218 6.37 12.68 4.28
N LEU A 219 7.35 11.82 4.54
CA LEU A 219 8.26 12.01 5.67
C LEU A 219 9.14 13.25 5.52
N LYS A 220 9.59 13.59 4.30
CA LYS A 220 10.36 14.82 4.06
C LYS A 220 9.59 16.07 4.52
N HIS A 221 8.28 16.12 4.29
CA HIS A 221 7.45 17.23 4.76
C HIS A 221 7.23 17.20 6.27
N LEU A 222 6.90 16.04 6.84
CA LEU A 222 6.61 15.88 8.27
C LEU A 222 7.85 16.02 9.18
N THR A 223 9.05 15.83 8.64
CA THR A 223 10.32 15.95 9.38
C THR A 223 11.04 17.28 9.17
N ALA A 224 10.49 18.16 8.34
CA ALA A 224 11.07 19.48 8.13
C ALA A 224 10.92 20.36 9.39
N LYS A 225 12.05 20.89 9.84
CA LYS A 225 12.17 21.68 11.08
C LYS A 225 11.32 22.95 10.99
N ARG A 226 10.44 23.15 11.95
CA ARG A 226 9.55 24.33 12.02
C ARG A 226 9.44 24.85 13.46
N ALA A 227 8.87 26.04 13.61
CA ALA A 227 8.48 26.53 14.93
C ALA A 227 7.35 25.66 15.50
N VAL A 228 7.28 25.55 16.82
CA VAL A 228 6.23 24.75 17.49
C VAL A 228 4.83 25.29 17.19
N ALA A 229 4.69 26.62 17.08
CA ALA A 229 3.43 27.30 16.83
C ALA A 229 3.13 27.53 15.32
N VAL A 230 3.73 26.74 14.43
CA VAL A 230 3.40 26.77 12.99
C VAL A 230 1.95 26.35 12.77
N ASP A 231 1.33 26.86 11.70
CA ASP A 231 -0.03 26.48 11.34
C ASP A 231 -0.11 24.96 11.11
N ARG A 232 -0.98 24.30 11.88
CA ARG A 232 -1.18 22.86 11.83
C ARG A 232 -1.81 22.40 10.52
N THR A 233 -2.50 23.28 9.80
CA THR A 233 -3.15 22.96 8.52
C THR A 233 -2.13 22.47 7.49
N GLU A 234 -0.89 22.95 7.55
CA GLU A 234 0.21 22.52 6.67
C GLU A 234 0.53 21.03 6.76
N PHE A 235 0.16 20.36 7.84
CA PHE A 235 0.48 18.95 8.08
C PHE A 235 -0.64 18.00 7.73
N PHE A 236 -1.90 18.44 7.63
CA PHE A 236 -3.05 17.52 7.62
C PHE A 236 -3.01 16.51 6.47
N ALA A 237 -2.82 16.94 5.22
CA ALA A 237 -2.73 16.00 4.10
C ALA A 237 -1.55 15.03 4.24
N HIS A 238 -0.40 15.49 4.73
CA HIS A 238 0.77 14.63 4.88
C HIS A 238 0.62 13.65 6.06
N ALA A 239 0.02 14.09 7.17
CA ALA A 239 -0.29 13.28 8.33
C ALA A 239 -1.32 12.19 7.99
N GLU A 240 -2.38 12.55 7.26
CA GLU A 240 -3.41 11.62 6.81
C GLU A 240 -2.89 10.67 5.72
N ALA A 241 -2.02 11.14 4.81
CA ALA A 241 -1.34 10.28 3.85
C ALA A 241 -0.41 9.28 4.57
N PHE A 242 0.33 9.71 5.59
CA PHE A 242 1.14 8.81 6.41
C PHE A 242 0.27 7.75 7.11
N ALA A 243 -0.80 8.17 7.78
CA ALA A 243 -1.73 7.27 8.45
C ALA A 243 -2.38 6.29 7.46
N SER A 244 -2.72 6.73 6.24
CA SER A 244 -3.20 5.88 5.16
C SER A 244 -2.16 4.83 4.74
N LEU A 245 -0.88 5.21 4.61
CA LEU A 245 0.20 4.28 4.30
C LEU A 245 0.39 3.22 5.41
N VAL A 246 0.18 3.60 6.67
CA VAL A 246 0.18 2.64 7.79
C VAL A 246 -1.04 1.73 7.70
N GLN A 247 -2.23 2.29 7.52
CA GLN A 247 -3.49 1.58 7.43
C GLN A 247 -3.49 0.52 6.31
N LEU A 248 -2.88 0.87 5.17
CA LEU A 248 -2.75 0.03 3.98
C LEU A 248 -1.55 -0.94 4.03
N ASP A 249 -0.89 -1.09 5.17
CA ASP A 249 0.27 -1.99 5.37
C ASP A 249 1.51 -1.66 4.52
N PHE A 250 1.60 -0.44 3.98
CA PHE A 250 2.79 0.06 3.31
C PHE A 250 3.87 0.54 4.28
N VAL A 251 3.48 0.96 5.48
CA VAL A 251 4.37 1.26 6.60
C VAL A 251 3.98 0.37 7.78
N SER A 252 4.95 -0.35 8.35
CA SER A 252 4.66 -1.24 9.48
C SER A 252 4.28 -0.43 10.73
N ILE A 253 3.34 -0.96 11.52
CA ILE A 253 2.91 -0.34 12.79
C ILE A 253 4.11 -0.05 13.73
N PRO A 254 5.07 -0.98 13.96
CA PRO A 254 6.24 -0.68 14.78
C PRO A 254 7.11 0.45 14.21
N GLY A 255 7.33 0.45 12.88
CA GLY A 255 8.08 1.50 12.19
C GLY A 255 7.41 2.87 12.30
N ALA A 256 6.09 2.92 12.18
CA ALA A 256 5.30 4.14 12.33
C ALA A 256 5.40 4.71 13.75
N VAL A 257 5.17 3.86 14.77
CA VAL A 257 5.26 4.24 16.18
C VAL A 257 6.65 4.77 16.52
N GLN A 258 7.71 4.08 16.09
CA GLN A 258 9.08 4.52 16.34
C GLN A 258 9.41 5.85 15.65
N THR A 259 8.88 6.07 14.44
CA THR A 259 9.01 7.34 13.72
C THR A 259 8.34 8.47 14.49
N ILE A 260 7.10 8.28 14.94
CA ILE A 260 6.35 9.27 15.73
C ILE A 260 7.10 9.61 17.03
N ILE A 261 7.55 8.60 17.79
CA ILE A 261 8.35 8.78 19.01
C ILE A 261 9.58 9.66 18.75
N THR A 262 10.29 9.38 17.65
CA THR A 262 11.51 10.10 17.29
C THR A 262 11.23 11.58 17.00
N LEU A 263 10.08 11.89 16.38
CA LEU A 263 9.69 13.26 16.06
C LEU A 263 9.19 14.02 17.29
N LEU A 264 8.42 13.38 18.19
CA LEU A 264 7.94 14.00 19.43
C LEU A 264 9.09 14.48 20.34
N LYS A 265 10.25 13.80 20.29
CA LYS A 265 11.44 14.16 21.09
C LYS A 265 12.08 15.49 20.69
N LYS A 266 11.85 15.97 19.46
CA LYS A 266 12.50 17.19 18.93
C LYS A 266 11.48 18.34 18.88
N PRO A 267 11.68 19.44 19.61
CA PRO A 267 10.75 20.56 19.63
C PRO A 267 10.34 21.05 18.23
N GLU A 268 11.31 21.13 17.31
CA GLU A 268 11.09 21.60 15.94
C GLU A 268 10.18 20.70 15.08
N ASN A 269 9.83 19.50 15.57
CA ASN A 269 8.99 18.53 14.89
C ASN A 269 7.68 18.21 15.65
N ARG A 270 7.49 18.75 16.86
CA ARG A 270 6.36 18.35 17.74
C ARG A 270 5.00 18.62 17.12
N CYS A 271 4.81 19.76 16.44
CA CYS A 271 3.53 20.09 15.81
C CYS A 271 3.14 19.06 14.72
N ALA A 272 4.09 18.72 13.84
CA ALA A 272 3.92 17.68 12.84
C ALA A 272 3.70 16.30 13.49
N ALA A 273 4.47 15.97 14.53
CA ALA A 273 4.42 14.67 15.19
C ALA A 273 3.10 14.43 15.93
N VAL A 274 2.59 15.42 16.66
CA VAL A 274 1.29 15.36 17.35
C VAL A 274 0.16 15.26 16.33
N THR A 275 0.20 16.05 15.26
CA THR A 275 -0.80 15.98 14.18
C THR A 275 -0.81 14.62 13.48
N MET A 276 0.37 14.11 13.14
CA MET A 276 0.56 12.78 12.55
C MET A 276 0.11 11.66 13.49
N LEU A 277 0.40 11.74 14.79
CA LEU A 277 -0.07 10.78 15.78
C LEU A 277 -1.60 10.80 15.88
N GLY A 278 -2.22 11.99 15.96
CA GLY A 278 -3.67 12.14 15.98
C GLY A 278 -4.35 11.42 14.81
N LYS A 279 -3.86 11.65 13.58
CA LYS A 279 -4.39 10.95 12.39
C LYS A 279 -4.10 9.45 12.40
N THR A 280 -2.94 9.04 12.90
CA THR A 280 -2.58 7.62 12.98
C THR A 280 -3.48 6.88 13.97
N VAL A 281 -3.78 7.46 15.14
CA VAL A 281 -4.69 6.80 16.10
C VAL A 281 -6.11 6.74 15.54
N GLU A 282 -6.60 7.82 14.94
CA GLU A 282 -7.94 7.90 14.32
C GLU A 282 -8.14 6.79 13.27
N MET A 283 -7.17 6.59 12.38
CA MET A 283 -7.29 5.65 11.26
C MET A 283 -6.83 4.22 11.58
N CYS A 284 -5.87 4.06 12.50
CA CYS A 284 -5.17 2.81 12.74
C CYS A 284 -5.39 2.25 14.16
N TYR A 285 -6.39 2.73 14.91
CA TYR A 285 -6.69 2.29 16.29
C TYR A 285 -6.59 0.78 16.51
N LEU A 286 -7.36 0.02 15.71
CA LEU A 286 -7.42 -1.43 15.83
C LEU A 286 -6.07 -2.08 15.53
N GLN A 287 -5.36 -1.58 14.51
CA GLN A 287 -4.04 -2.09 14.13
C GLN A 287 -2.99 -1.77 15.19
N LEU A 288 -3.04 -0.58 15.81
CA LEU A 288 -2.17 -0.21 16.92
C LEU A 288 -2.36 -1.16 18.11
N GLY A 289 -3.61 -1.43 18.50
CA GLY A 289 -3.92 -2.34 19.61
C GLY A 289 -3.56 -3.81 19.34
N GLN A 290 -3.66 -4.26 18.08
CA GLN A 290 -3.43 -5.67 17.71
C GLN A 290 -1.99 -5.99 17.31
N ARG A 291 -1.25 -5.00 16.79
CA ARG A 291 0.04 -5.24 16.09
C ARG A 291 1.20 -4.43 16.66
N CYS A 292 0.96 -3.49 17.57
CA CYS A 292 2.02 -2.82 18.30
C CYS A 292 2.32 -3.57 19.61
N ALA A 293 3.59 -3.75 19.93
CA ALA A 293 3.96 -4.32 21.22
C ALA A 293 3.54 -3.36 22.36
N PRO A 294 2.98 -3.87 23.47
CA PRO A 294 2.58 -3.02 24.60
C PRO A 294 3.70 -2.12 25.13
N ALA A 295 4.95 -2.62 25.08
CA ALA A 295 6.13 -1.86 25.47
C ALA A 295 6.38 -0.63 24.57
N ASP A 296 6.09 -0.73 23.26
CA ASP A 296 6.27 0.38 22.33
C ASP A 296 5.12 1.39 22.41
N LEU A 297 3.89 0.92 22.66
CA LEU A 297 2.77 1.82 23.00
C LEU A 297 3.03 2.60 24.29
N ALA A 298 3.61 1.96 25.31
CA ALA A 298 4.01 2.65 26.54
C ALA A 298 5.10 3.71 26.29
N LYS A 299 6.08 3.42 25.42
CA LYS A 299 7.08 4.42 24.99
C LYS A 299 6.43 5.58 24.23
N LEU A 300 5.45 5.30 23.38
CA LEU A 300 4.70 6.32 22.65
C LEU A 300 3.91 7.22 23.60
N GLN A 301 3.18 6.64 24.55
CA GLN A 301 2.46 7.37 25.59
C GLN A 301 3.41 8.26 26.42
N ALA A 302 4.58 7.73 26.83
CA ALA A 302 5.57 8.49 27.57
C ALA A 302 6.14 9.65 26.74
N ALA A 303 6.41 9.43 25.45
CA ALA A 303 6.88 10.46 24.54
C ALA A 303 5.85 11.59 24.33
N LEU A 304 4.56 11.24 24.20
CA LEU A 304 3.48 12.22 24.11
C LEU A 304 3.28 13.00 25.41
N THR A 305 3.38 12.32 26.56
CA THR A 305 3.27 12.96 27.89
C THR A 305 4.40 13.97 28.12
N ALA A 306 5.61 13.70 27.59
CA ALA A 306 6.76 14.60 27.69
C ALA A 306 6.65 15.87 26.83
N VAL A 307 5.66 15.97 25.95
CA VAL A 307 5.35 17.20 25.22
C VAL A 307 4.73 18.21 26.19
N SER A 308 5.45 19.30 26.45
CA SER A 308 5.15 20.26 27.52
C SER A 308 4.40 21.50 27.02
N GLU A 309 4.30 21.69 25.72
CA GLU A 309 3.71 22.90 25.13
C GLU A 309 2.19 22.90 25.27
N PRO A 310 1.59 23.92 25.93
CA PRO A 310 0.16 23.92 26.24
C PRO A 310 -0.76 23.89 25.01
N LEU A 311 -0.25 24.36 23.86
CA LEU A 311 -1.01 24.36 22.61
C LEU A 311 -1.38 22.95 22.11
N PHE A 312 -0.73 21.91 22.63
CA PHE A 312 -1.04 20.52 22.31
C PHE A 312 -1.92 19.82 23.37
N ASP A 313 -2.34 20.50 24.43
CA ASP A 313 -3.07 19.84 25.52
C ASP A 313 -4.39 19.22 25.06
N TYR A 314 -5.11 19.88 24.14
CA TYR A 314 -6.31 19.33 23.51
C TYR A 314 -6.00 18.04 22.73
N ASP A 315 -5.00 18.07 21.84
CA ASP A 315 -4.64 16.90 21.03
C ASP A 315 -4.12 15.75 21.90
N LYS A 316 -3.33 16.05 22.93
CA LYS A 316 -2.86 15.06 23.92
C LYS A 316 -4.04 14.42 24.65
N GLN A 317 -4.99 15.21 25.11
CA GLN A 317 -6.19 14.70 25.78
C GLN A 317 -6.99 13.80 24.84
N TYR A 318 -7.28 14.27 23.64
CA TYR A 318 -7.99 13.51 22.62
C TYR A 318 -7.31 12.17 22.32
N ILE A 319 -5.99 12.17 22.08
CA ILE A 319 -5.22 10.96 21.79
C ILE A 319 -5.25 9.99 22.99
N CYS A 320 -5.07 10.49 24.22
CA CYS A 320 -5.11 9.66 25.43
C CYS A 320 -6.49 9.03 25.64
N GLU A 321 -7.58 9.80 25.50
CA GLU A 321 -8.95 9.30 25.63
C GLU A 321 -9.25 8.26 24.56
N PHE A 322 -8.89 8.54 23.31
CA PHE A 322 -9.11 7.66 22.17
C PHE A 322 -8.34 6.34 22.32
N MET A 323 -7.12 6.38 22.84
CA MET A 323 -6.29 5.19 23.11
C MET A 323 -6.65 4.46 24.42
N GLY A 324 -7.55 5.02 25.25
CA GLY A 324 -7.85 4.49 26.57
C GLY A 324 -6.67 4.59 27.55
N TRP A 325 -5.75 5.52 27.32
CA TRP A 325 -4.61 5.77 28.20
C TRP A 325 -5.05 6.59 29.41
N ALA A 326 -4.76 6.06 30.60
CA ALA A 326 -5.01 6.79 31.84
C ALA A 326 -4.26 8.14 31.82
N GLN A 327 -4.99 9.23 32.02
CA GLN A 327 -4.42 10.56 32.18
C GLN A 327 -3.51 10.55 33.42
N PRO A 328 -2.21 10.92 33.32
CA PRO A 328 -1.37 11.11 34.48
C PRO A 328 -1.89 12.31 35.29
N GLY A 329 -2.75 12.04 36.27
CA GLY A 329 -3.37 13.05 37.14
C GLY A 329 -4.87 12.86 37.39
N ALA A 330 -5.55 11.98 36.66
CA ALA A 330 -6.93 11.61 36.99
C ALA A 330 -6.93 10.65 38.18
N ALA A 331 -7.13 11.18 39.39
CA ALA A 331 -7.48 10.35 40.53
C ALA A 331 -8.69 9.48 40.15
N PRO A 332 -8.71 8.18 40.51
CA PRO A 332 -9.88 7.34 40.25
C PRO A 332 -11.09 8.01 40.92
N ALA A 333 -12.13 8.25 40.13
CA ALA A 333 -13.39 8.75 40.66
C ALA A 333 -13.84 7.79 41.79
N PRO A 334 -14.22 8.30 42.97
CA PRO A 334 -14.71 7.45 44.04
C PRO A 334 -15.93 6.69 43.53
N ALA A 335 -15.90 5.37 43.68
CA ALA A 335 -17.02 4.50 43.33
C ALA A 335 -18.29 5.01 44.02
N GLN A 336 -19.30 5.36 43.23
CA GLN A 336 -20.67 5.56 43.69
C GLN A 336 -21.46 4.27 43.50
#